data_AF-A0A4Q2Y6V0-F1
#
_entry.id   AF-A0A4Q2Y6V0-F1
#
_cell.length_a   1.000
_cell.length_b   1.000
_cell.length_c   1.000
_cell.angle_alpha   90.00
_cell.angle_beta   90.00
_cell.angle_gamma   90.00
#
_symmetry.space_group_name_H-M   'P 1'
#
loop_
_entity.id
_entity.type
_entity.pdbx_description
1 polymer ?
#
loop_
_entity_poly.entity_id
_entity_poly.type
_entity_poly.pdbx_seq_one_letter_code
_entity_poly.pdbx_strand_id
1 'polypeptide(L)'
;MPLHPVADYLDLNHTPFPRLFEGIQEVWEVLPRIGPFLKEWLEPSVEGDLDGDIHIQGPVFVGPGVRIMHGAVLLGPVYLGAGTMVGPGCYVRPNTIVGRNCILGNSCELKNCVVFDNAELPHWNYVGDSIVGHRAHLGAGVVLSNWRHDHGSIPVLDSRAEGGKIHTGLAKFGAIIGDHADLGTHSVLNPGTLIGRRSVVYGGVVWRGGALPADSIVKLRQQLEITPRHPRP
;
A
#
# COMPACT_ATOMS: atom_id res chain seq x y z
N MET A 1 0.58 -26.38 2.26
CA MET A 1 0.91 -25.48 1.14
C MET A 1 0.46 -24.09 1.54
N PRO A 2 1.18 -23.02 1.19
CA PRO A 2 0.72 -21.66 1.44
C PRO A 2 -0.61 -21.41 0.73
N LEU A 3 -1.52 -20.66 1.37
CA LEU A 3 -2.82 -20.32 0.81
C LEU A 3 -2.77 -19.05 -0.06
N HIS A 4 -1.78 -18.20 0.18
CA HIS A 4 -1.57 -16.91 -0.48
C HIS A 4 -0.08 -16.69 -0.80
N PRO A 5 0.50 -17.55 -1.67
CA PRO A 5 1.86 -17.36 -2.15
C PRO A 5 2.01 -16.04 -2.91
N VAL A 6 3.23 -15.49 -2.92
CA VAL A 6 3.57 -14.20 -3.57
C VAL A 6 3.08 -14.14 -5.03
N ALA A 7 3.28 -15.21 -5.79
CA ALA A 7 2.97 -15.27 -7.21
C ALA A 7 1.49 -15.05 -7.55
N ASP A 8 0.58 -15.33 -6.61
CA ASP A 8 -0.86 -15.12 -6.80
C ASP A 8 -1.22 -13.63 -6.89
N TYR A 9 -0.36 -12.76 -6.35
CA TYR A 9 -0.61 -11.32 -6.21
C TYR A 9 0.38 -10.47 -7.00
N LEU A 10 1.66 -10.84 -7.03
CA LEU A 10 2.75 -9.95 -7.40
C LEU A 10 3.70 -10.59 -8.41
N ASP A 11 4.08 -9.84 -9.43
CA ASP A 11 5.20 -10.14 -10.32
C ASP A 11 6.47 -9.44 -9.85
N LEU A 12 7.43 -10.24 -9.37
CA LEU A 12 8.67 -9.75 -8.78
C LEU A 12 9.64 -9.12 -9.79
N ASN A 13 9.37 -9.19 -11.09
CA ASN A 13 10.14 -8.45 -12.10
C ASN A 13 9.84 -6.94 -12.08
N HIS A 14 8.82 -6.51 -11.35
CA HIS A 14 8.36 -5.13 -11.27
C HIS A 14 8.61 -4.49 -9.89
N THR A 15 9.65 -4.95 -9.20
CA THR A 15 10.14 -4.34 -7.95
C THR A 15 11.66 -4.20 -8.01
N PRO A 16 12.24 -3.14 -7.39
CA PRO A 16 13.69 -2.98 -7.30
C PRO A 16 14.37 -4.11 -6.49
N PHE A 17 13.62 -4.81 -5.64
CA PHE A 17 14.17 -5.76 -4.67
C PHE A 17 13.42 -7.11 -4.67
N PRO A 18 13.50 -7.91 -5.74
CA PRO A 18 12.87 -9.25 -5.77
C PRO A 18 13.37 -10.14 -4.62
N ARG A 19 14.66 -10.03 -4.26
CA ARG A 19 15.27 -10.79 -3.16
C ARG A 19 14.65 -10.57 -1.78
N LEU A 20 13.94 -9.45 -1.59
CA LEU A 20 13.20 -9.19 -0.34
C LEU A 20 12.12 -10.25 -0.08
N PHE A 21 11.61 -10.88 -1.15
CA PHE A 21 10.56 -11.90 -1.13
C PHE A 21 11.09 -13.33 -1.14
N GLU A 22 12.40 -13.55 -1.25
CA GLU A 22 12.96 -14.89 -1.32
C GLU A 22 12.72 -15.67 -0.02
N GLY A 23 12.24 -16.92 -0.15
CA GLY A 23 12.06 -17.84 0.96
C GLY A 23 10.82 -17.62 1.83
N ILE A 24 9.96 -16.63 1.52
CA ILE A 24 8.66 -16.48 2.22
C ILE A 24 7.61 -17.42 1.63
N GLN A 25 6.66 -17.85 2.45
CA GLN A 25 5.57 -18.73 2.04
C GLN A 25 4.32 -17.92 1.73
N GLU A 26 3.92 -17.05 2.65
CA GLU A 26 2.75 -16.18 2.51
C GLU A 26 3.19 -14.75 2.18
N VAL A 27 2.47 -14.09 1.27
CA VAL A 27 2.88 -12.80 0.70
C VAL A 27 3.12 -11.68 1.74
N TRP A 28 2.43 -11.70 2.89
CA TRP A 28 2.58 -10.69 3.95
C TRP A 28 3.80 -10.90 4.86
N GLU A 29 4.44 -12.07 4.81
CA GLU A 29 5.65 -12.35 5.62
C GLU A 29 6.82 -11.42 5.26
N VAL A 30 6.74 -10.73 4.13
CA VAL A 30 7.70 -9.71 3.73
C VAL A 30 7.68 -8.46 4.62
N LEU A 31 6.52 -8.10 5.20
CA LEU A 31 6.33 -6.85 5.94
C LEU A 31 7.32 -6.64 7.10
N PRO A 32 7.57 -7.64 7.99
CA PRO A 32 8.58 -7.48 9.03
C PRO A 32 10.02 -7.48 8.50
N ARG A 33 10.25 -7.90 7.24
CA ARG A 33 11.58 -7.96 6.62
C ARG A 33 12.03 -6.65 6.00
N ILE A 34 11.11 -5.72 5.69
CA ILE A 34 11.41 -4.47 4.96
C ILE A 34 12.48 -3.64 5.69
N GLY A 35 12.29 -3.39 7.00
CA GLY A 35 13.21 -2.58 7.79
C GLY A 35 14.63 -3.18 7.89
N PRO A 36 14.78 -4.43 8.36
CA PRO A 36 16.08 -5.12 8.35
C PRO A 36 16.76 -5.13 6.99
N PHE A 37 15.99 -5.38 5.92
CA PHE A 37 16.50 -5.41 4.56
C PHE A 37 17.05 -4.05 4.11
N LEU A 38 16.29 -2.96 4.32
CA LEU A 38 16.75 -1.62 3.96
C LEU A 38 17.96 -1.20 4.80
N LYS A 39 18.02 -1.59 6.07
CA LYS A 39 19.19 -1.30 6.90
C LYS A 39 20.48 -1.93 6.34
N GLU A 40 20.37 -3.09 5.71
CA GLU A 40 21.50 -3.82 5.13
C GLU A 40 21.85 -3.32 3.72
N TRP A 41 20.85 -3.00 2.90
CA TRP A 41 21.02 -2.82 1.45
C TRP A 41 20.81 -1.40 0.93
N LEU A 42 20.24 -0.50 1.74
CA LEU A 42 19.99 0.87 1.29
C LEU A 42 21.29 1.66 1.32
N GLU A 43 21.73 2.10 0.15
CA GLU A 43 22.80 3.09 -0.02
C GLU A 43 22.14 4.47 -0.20
N PRO A 44 22.21 5.38 0.79
CA PRO A 44 21.56 6.68 0.68
C PRO A 44 22.19 7.53 -0.42
N SER A 45 21.36 8.11 -1.29
CA SER A 45 21.75 9.01 -2.39
C SER A 45 20.57 9.90 -2.75
N VAL A 46 20.83 11.10 -3.26
CA VAL A 46 19.77 11.99 -3.75
C VAL A 46 20.11 12.47 -5.15
N GLU A 47 19.51 11.83 -6.15
CA GLU A 47 19.72 12.09 -7.59
C GLU A 47 18.47 12.65 -8.30
N GLY A 48 17.41 12.93 -7.53
CA GLY A 48 16.14 13.49 -8.02
C GLY A 48 16.07 15.02 -7.95
N ASP A 49 15.05 15.57 -8.60
CA ASP A 49 14.71 16.99 -8.59
C ASP A 49 13.84 17.32 -7.37
N LEU A 50 14.34 18.21 -6.52
CA LEU A 50 13.64 18.71 -5.32
C LEU A 50 13.06 20.10 -5.62
N ASP A 51 11.74 20.23 -5.60
CA ASP A 51 11.02 21.47 -5.87
C ASP A 51 10.40 22.04 -4.57
N GLY A 52 11.08 23.03 -3.98
CA GLY A 52 10.63 23.73 -2.77
C GLY A 52 11.25 23.21 -1.47
N ASP A 53 10.50 23.27 -0.38
CA ASP A 53 10.96 22.88 0.96
C ASP A 53 10.60 21.42 1.21
N ILE A 54 11.61 20.55 1.23
CA ILE A 54 11.47 19.11 1.50
C ILE A 54 12.19 18.79 2.81
N HIS A 55 11.51 18.13 3.74
CA HIS A 55 12.14 17.62 4.95
C HIS A 55 12.63 16.19 4.74
N ILE A 56 13.94 15.95 4.88
CA ILE A 56 14.54 14.62 4.80
C ILE A 56 15.29 14.33 6.10
N GLN A 57 14.97 13.21 6.74
CA GLN A 57 15.65 12.74 7.95
C GLN A 57 15.97 11.25 7.85
N GLY A 58 17.22 10.88 8.14
CA GLY A 58 17.68 9.49 8.10
C GLY A 58 18.07 9.01 6.70
N PRO A 59 18.35 7.71 6.52
CA PRO A 59 18.86 7.17 5.25
C PRO A 59 17.75 7.18 4.18
N VAL A 60 17.95 7.93 3.10
CA VAL A 60 17.00 8.01 1.99
C VAL A 60 17.75 7.85 0.67
N PHE A 61 17.24 6.99 -0.21
CA PHE A 61 17.64 6.91 -1.60
C PHE A 61 16.56 7.52 -2.50
N VAL A 62 16.96 8.47 -3.33
CA VAL A 62 16.15 9.12 -4.36
C VAL A 62 16.82 8.90 -5.70
N GLY A 63 16.24 8.02 -6.53
CA GLY A 63 16.78 7.68 -7.84
C GLY A 63 16.67 8.80 -8.88
N PRO A 64 17.30 8.61 -10.05
CA PRO A 64 17.33 9.62 -11.12
C PRO A 64 15.93 9.92 -11.67
N GLY A 65 15.67 11.20 -11.94
CA GLY A 65 14.39 11.68 -12.48
C GLY A 65 13.21 11.59 -11.51
N VAL A 66 13.44 11.22 -10.25
CA VAL A 66 12.43 11.36 -9.20
C VAL A 66 12.16 12.85 -8.99
N ARG A 67 10.89 13.25 -8.91
CA ARG A 67 10.50 14.64 -8.62
C ARG A 67 9.80 14.70 -7.28
N ILE A 68 10.29 15.50 -6.36
CA ILE A 68 9.71 15.67 -5.03
C ILE A 68 9.26 17.12 -4.87
N MET A 69 7.97 17.31 -4.63
CA MET A 69 7.33 18.62 -4.56
C MET A 69 7.28 19.16 -3.13
N HIS A 70 7.04 20.47 -3.03
CA HIS A 70 7.06 21.26 -1.80
C HIS A 70 6.23 20.64 -0.66
N GLY A 71 6.78 20.68 0.55
CA GLY A 71 6.14 20.24 1.78
C GLY A 71 6.20 18.73 2.01
N ALA A 72 6.82 17.96 1.11
CA ALA A 72 7.04 16.53 1.32
C ALA A 72 7.99 16.28 2.50
N VAL A 73 7.71 15.23 3.27
CA VAL A 73 8.48 14.79 4.43
C VAL A 73 8.89 13.33 4.22
N LEU A 74 10.20 13.08 4.19
CA LEU A 74 10.79 11.75 4.02
C LEU A 74 11.57 11.37 5.27
N LEU A 75 11.11 10.33 5.98
CA LEU A 75 11.76 9.79 7.17
C LEU A 75 12.30 8.38 6.89
N GLY A 76 13.61 8.26 6.82
CA GLY A 76 14.35 7.05 6.47
C GLY A 76 14.23 5.89 7.48
N PRO A 77 14.47 4.64 7.05
CA PRO A 77 14.90 4.25 5.71
C PRO A 77 13.79 4.35 4.65
N VAL A 78 14.10 5.01 3.53
CA VAL A 78 13.20 5.17 2.37
C VAL A 78 13.97 4.94 1.07
N TYR A 79 13.35 4.21 0.14
CA TYR A 79 13.83 4.04 -1.23
C TYR A 79 12.77 4.57 -2.21
N LEU A 80 13.16 5.50 -3.08
CA LEU A 80 12.34 6.01 -4.19
C LEU A 80 13.02 5.66 -5.52
N GLY A 81 12.41 4.76 -6.30
CA GLY A 81 12.90 4.34 -7.60
C GLY A 81 12.77 5.43 -8.68
N ALA A 82 13.58 5.30 -9.74
CA ALA A 82 13.71 6.30 -10.79
C ALA A 82 12.36 6.76 -11.41
N GLY A 83 12.27 8.03 -11.78
CA GLY A 83 11.09 8.60 -12.45
C GLY A 83 9.83 8.72 -11.58
N THR A 84 9.87 8.32 -10.31
CA THR A 84 8.73 8.44 -9.40
C THR A 84 8.42 9.89 -9.06
N MET A 85 7.15 10.24 -8.98
CA MET A 85 6.69 11.55 -8.51
C MET A 85 6.24 11.46 -7.06
N VAL A 86 6.75 12.37 -6.22
CA VAL A 86 6.30 12.61 -4.85
C VAL A 86 5.68 13.99 -4.80
N GLY A 87 4.37 14.02 -4.65
CA GLY A 87 3.54 15.20 -4.69
C GLY A 87 3.64 16.05 -3.42
N PRO A 88 2.98 17.21 -3.43
CA PRO A 88 3.10 18.17 -2.34
C PRO A 88 2.51 17.59 -1.04
N GLY A 89 3.20 17.83 0.07
CA GLY A 89 2.75 17.40 1.39
C GLY A 89 2.71 15.89 1.60
N CYS A 90 3.33 15.07 0.74
CA CYS A 90 3.48 13.64 1.00
C CYS A 90 4.23 13.40 2.31
N TYR A 91 3.77 12.42 3.09
CA TYR A 91 4.45 11.98 4.30
C TYR A 91 4.93 10.54 4.16
N VAL A 92 6.20 10.37 3.79
CA VAL A 92 6.81 9.06 3.61
C VAL A 92 7.60 8.70 4.86
N ARG A 93 7.12 7.68 5.56
CA ARG A 93 7.66 7.24 6.85
C ARG A 93 8.63 6.07 6.68
N PRO A 94 9.34 5.66 7.75
CA PRO A 94 10.36 4.63 7.67
C PRO A 94 9.86 3.31 7.10
N ASN A 95 10.80 2.56 6.54
CA ASN A 95 10.62 1.25 5.92
C ASN A 95 9.73 1.31 4.67
N THR A 96 9.89 2.34 3.84
CA THR A 96 9.10 2.50 2.62
C THR A 96 9.95 2.27 1.38
N ILE A 97 9.49 1.38 0.51
CA ILE A 97 10.10 1.10 -0.79
C ILE A 97 9.09 1.45 -1.86
N VAL A 98 9.49 2.30 -2.80
CA VAL A 98 8.68 2.67 -3.96
C VAL A 98 9.48 2.38 -5.23
N GLY A 99 8.87 1.62 -6.14
CA GLY A 99 9.44 1.26 -7.43
C GLY A 99 9.62 2.46 -8.36
N ARG A 100 9.88 2.19 -9.63
CA ARG A 100 10.07 3.23 -10.64
C ARG A 100 8.75 3.72 -11.22
N ASN A 101 8.74 4.97 -11.68
CA ASN A 101 7.61 5.61 -12.37
C ASN A 101 6.30 5.56 -11.58
N CYS A 102 6.36 5.54 -10.25
CA CYS A 102 5.17 5.59 -9.42
C CYS A 102 4.65 7.02 -9.28
N ILE A 103 3.37 7.14 -8.93
CA ILE A 103 2.77 8.42 -8.56
C ILE A 103 2.39 8.32 -7.08
N LEU A 104 3.06 9.09 -6.24
CA LEU A 104 2.56 9.46 -4.91
C LEU A 104 2.10 10.90 -5.05
N GLY A 105 0.82 11.14 -5.30
CA GLY A 105 0.33 12.50 -5.46
C GLY A 105 0.05 13.18 -4.12
N ASN A 106 -0.79 14.22 -4.10
CA ASN A 106 -0.81 15.14 -2.97
C ASN A 106 -1.22 14.46 -1.65
N SER A 107 -0.48 14.78 -0.59
CA SER A 107 -0.80 14.40 0.79
C SER A 107 -1.06 12.90 1.00
N CYS A 108 -0.34 12.04 0.28
CA CYS A 108 -0.29 10.61 0.56
C CYS A 108 0.62 10.32 1.76
N GLU A 109 0.20 9.41 2.65
CA GLU A 109 1.01 8.91 3.75
C GLU A 109 1.37 7.43 3.52
N LEU A 110 2.67 7.12 3.56
CA LEU A 110 3.19 5.78 3.38
C LEU A 110 4.03 5.38 4.60
N LYS A 111 3.92 4.13 5.05
CA LYS A 111 4.69 3.61 6.19
C LYS A 111 4.85 2.10 6.13
N ASN A 112 6.08 1.60 6.25
CA ASN A 112 6.35 0.16 6.29
C ASN A 112 5.68 -0.59 5.12
N CYS A 113 5.97 -0.18 3.89
CA CYS A 113 5.28 -0.69 2.72
C CYS A 113 6.19 -0.86 1.50
N VAL A 114 5.73 -1.68 0.55
CA VAL A 114 6.37 -1.88 -0.75
C VAL A 114 5.37 -1.49 -1.83
N VAL A 115 5.73 -0.52 -2.66
CA VAL A 115 4.96 -0.09 -3.84
C VAL A 115 5.75 -0.50 -5.07
N PHE A 116 5.18 -1.36 -5.91
CA PHE A 116 5.79 -1.87 -7.13
C PHE A 116 5.75 -0.82 -8.25
N ASP A 117 6.52 -1.08 -9.31
CA ASP A 117 6.69 -0.17 -10.43
C ASP A 117 5.37 0.30 -11.05
N ASN A 118 5.30 1.56 -11.47
CA ASN A 118 4.16 2.17 -12.18
C ASN A 118 2.84 2.13 -11.39
N ALA A 119 2.86 1.96 -10.07
CA ALA A 119 1.67 2.08 -9.24
C ALA A 119 1.29 3.54 -9.02
N GLU A 120 -0.01 3.81 -8.87
CA GLU A 120 -0.55 5.15 -8.75
C GLU A 120 -1.37 5.31 -7.47
N LEU A 121 -0.94 6.25 -6.62
CA LEU A 121 -1.55 6.66 -5.37
C LEU A 121 -1.67 8.19 -5.43
N PRO A 122 -2.63 8.74 -6.19
CA PRO A 122 -2.59 10.11 -6.63
C PRO A 122 -3.08 11.12 -5.58
N HIS A 123 -3.95 10.74 -4.63
CA HIS A 123 -4.56 11.73 -3.74
C HIS A 123 -4.97 11.14 -2.38
N TRP A 124 -4.47 11.69 -1.27
CA TRP A 124 -4.95 11.41 0.09
C TRP A 124 -4.97 9.93 0.49
N ASN A 125 -4.03 9.14 -0.04
CA ASN A 125 -3.96 7.72 0.28
C ASN A 125 -3.21 7.50 1.59
N TYR A 126 -3.67 6.54 2.40
CA TYR A 126 -2.89 6.01 3.53
C TYR A 126 -2.53 4.54 3.26
N VAL A 127 -1.23 4.27 3.21
CA VAL A 127 -0.65 2.94 2.93
C VAL A 127 0.32 2.56 4.03
N GLY A 128 -0.21 1.88 5.05
CA GLY A 128 0.55 1.41 6.21
C GLY A 128 0.67 -0.11 6.25
N ASP A 129 1.87 -0.64 6.47
CA ASP A 129 2.11 -2.09 6.66
C ASP A 129 1.48 -2.92 5.52
N SER A 130 1.75 -2.53 4.27
CA SER A 130 1.02 -2.98 3.07
C SER A 130 1.93 -3.21 1.86
N ILE A 131 1.41 -3.89 0.84
CA ILE A 131 2.05 -3.99 -0.48
C ILE A 131 1.09 -3.49 -1.55
N VAL A 132 1.59 -2.69 -2.49
CA VAL A 132 0.86 -2.22 -3.66
C VAL A 132 1.55 -2.75 -4.92
N GLY A 133 0.83 -3.57 -5.69
CA GLY A 133 1.34 -4.29 -6.85
C GLY A 133 1.60 -3.42 -8.09
N HIS A 134 2.24 -4.03 -9.08
CA HIS A 134 2.61 -3.39 -10.33
C HIS A 134 1.38 -2.83 -11.02
N ARG A 135 1.40 -1.55 -11.41
CA ARG A 135 0.27 -0.85 -12.07
C ARG A 135 -1.05 -0.94 -11.29
N ALA A 136 -0.99 -1.15 -9.97
CA ALA A 136 -2.18 -0.97 -9.16
C ALA A 136 -2.50 0.52 -9.02
N HIS A 137 -3.78 0.84 -8.97
CA HIS A 137 -4.27 2.21 -8.82
C HIS A 137 -5.12 2.32 -7.54
N LEU A 138 -4.76 3.23 -6.65
CA LEU A 138 -5.51 3.56 -5.46
C LEU A 138 -6.17 4.92 -5.66
N GLY A 139 -7.46 4.94 -5.98
CA GLY A 139 -8.22 6.18 -6.18
C GLY A 139 -8.16 7.12 -4.98
N ALA A 140 -8.65 8.35 -5.15
CA ALA A 140 -8.52 9.39 -4.15
C ALA A 140 -9.14 8.96 -2.79
N GLY A 141 -8.39 9.15 -1.71
CA GLY A 141 -8.81 8.82 -0.35
C GLY A 141 -9.02 7.34 -0.07
N VAL A 142 -8.39 6.44 -0.84
CA VAL A 142 -8.29 5.03 -0.46
C VAL A 142 -7.44 4.88 0.80
N VAL A 143 -7.97 4.18 1.80
CA VAL A 143 -7.30 3.95 3.09
C VAL A 143 -7.10 2.46 3.33
N LEU A 144 -5.84 2.07 3.55
CA LEU A 144 -5.46 0.72 3.98
C LEU A 144 -5.28 0.72 5.50
N SER A 145 -6.34 0.38 6.24
CA SER A 145 -6.29 0.32 7.70
C SER A 145 -5.41 -0.85 8.15
N ASN A 146 -4.50 -0.60 9.10
CA ASN A 146 -3.46 -1.55 9.49
C ASN A 146 -3.48 -1.94 10.98
N TRP A 147 -4.50 -1.56 11.73
CA TRP A 147 -4.58 -1.75 13.17
C TRP A 147 -5.95 -2.27 13.61
N ARG A 148 -5.97 -3.15 14.61
CA ARG A 148 -7.19 -3.60 15.28
C ARG A 148 -7.37 -2.90 16.62
N HIS A 149 -8.61 -2.53 16.94
CA HIS A 149 -8.96 -1.87 18.19
C HIS A 149 -8.86 -2.77 19.42
N ASP A 150 -8.87 -4.10 19.25
CA ASP A 150 -8.67 -5.05 20.34
C ASP A 150 -7.20 -5.40 20.58
N HIS A 151 -6.28 -4.73 19.87
CA HIS A 151 -4.83 -4.90 20.00
C HIS A 151 -4.33 -6.32 19.69
N GLY A 152 -5.18 -7.18 19.13
CA GLY A 152 -4.82 -8.54 18.73
C GLY A 152 -4.01 -8.58 17.44
N SER A 153 -3.33 -9.71 17.19
CA SER A 153 -2.70 -9.96 15.89
C SER A 153 -3.74 -9.93 14.76
N ILE A 154 -3.35 -9.37 13.61
CA ILE A 154 -4.19 -9.26 12.41
C ILE A 154 -4.31 -10.62 11.72
N PRO A 155 -5.49 -11.23 11.61
CA PRO A 155 -5.66 -12.44 10.81
C PRO A 155 -5.90 -12.09 9.34
N VAL A 156 -5.68 -13.05 8.45
CA VAL A 156 -6.26 -13.05 7.11
C VAL A 156 -7.51 -13.93 7.14
N LEU A 157 -8.64 -13.45 6.65
CA LEU A 157 -9.87 -14.24 6.56
C LEU A 157 -9.86 -15.05 5.27
N ASP A 158 -9.96 -16.37 5.38
CA ASP A 158 -10.02 -17.29 4.25
C ASP A 158 -10.77 -18.57 4.65
N SER A 159 -11.84 -18.89 3.93
CA SER A 159 -12.65 -20.09 4.17
C SER A 159 -11.92 -21.41 3.93
N ARG A 160 -10.79 -21.38 3.21
CA ARG A 160 -9.92 -22.54 2.98
C ARG A 160 -9.06 -22.87 4.21
N ALA A 161 -8.87 -21.92 5.12
CA ALA A 161 -8.12 -22.12 6.35
C ALA A 161 -8.95 -22.81 7.44
N GLU A 162 -8.30 -23.57 8.32
CA GLU A 162 -8.95 -24.15 9.49
C GLU A 162 -9.52 -23.02 10.37
N GLY A 163 -10.83 -23.11 10.71
CA GLY A 163 -11.52 -22.05 11.44
C GLY A 163 -11.76 -20.76 10.65
N GLY A 164 -11.56 -20.77 9.32
CA GLY A 164 -11.89 -19.66 8.41
C GLY A 164 -10.93 -18.47 8.47
N LYS A 165 -9.77 -18.62 9.12
CA LYS A 165 -8.78 -17.55 9.28
C LYS A 165 -7.36 -18.10 9.39
N ILE A 166 -6.41 -17.33 8.86
CA ILE A 166 -4.97 -17.58 8.95
C ILE A 166 -4.39 -16.60 9.98
N HIS A 167 -3.64 -17.13 10.94
CA HIS A 167 -2.98 -16.33 11.97
C HIS A 167 -1.63 -15.81 11.44
N THR A 168 -1.51 -14.50 11.22
CA THR A 168 -0.29 -13.91 10.63
C THR A 168 0.82 -13.66 11.66
N GLY A 169 0.47 -13.54 12.95
CA GLY A 169 1.40 -13.10 14.00
C GLY A 169 1.72 -11.60 13.96
N LEU A 170 1.24 -10.85 12.97
CA LEU A 170 1.52 -9.43 12.83
C LEU A 170 0.60 -8.59 13.72
N ALA A 171 1.17 -7.63 14.46
CA ALA A 171 0.39 -6.64 15.22
C ALA A 171 -0.18 -5.53 14.31
N LYS A 172 0.48 -5.28 13.18
CA LYS A 172 0.03 -4.35 12.13
C LYS A 172 0.14 -5.00 10.77
N PHE A 173 -0.93 -4.90 9.99
CA PHE A 173 -0.98 -5.38 8.61
C PHE A 173 -2.16 -4.68 7.94
N GLY A 174 -1.87 -3.86 6.93
CA GLY A 174 -2.87 -3.21 6.10
C GLY A 174 -3.42 -4.18 5.06
N ALA A 175 -2.97 -4.05 3.82
CA ALA A 175 -3.44 -4.87 2.73
C ALA A 175 -2.35 -5.29 1.74
N ILE A 176 -2.63 -6.34 0.98
CA ILE A 176 -1.87 -6.72 -0.21
C ILE A 176 -2.74 -6.40 -1.42
N ILE A 177 -2.29 -5.47 -2.25
CA ILE A 177 -2.96 -5.09 -3.48
C ILE A 177 -2.21 -5.74 -4.64
N GLY A 178 -2.87 -6.66 -5.34
CA GLY A 178 -2.27 -7.38 -6.45
C GLY A 178 -2.02 -6.50 -7.67
N ASP A 179 -1.20 -7.00 -8.58
CA ASP A 179 -0.87 -6.30 -9.82
C ASP A 179 -2.12 -5.98 -10.65
N HIS A 180 -2.13 -4.79 -11.22
CA HIS A 180 -3.24 -4.25 -12.02
C HIS A 180 -4.58 -4.18 -11.28
N ALA A 181 -4.59 -4.16 -9.95
CA ALA A 181 -5.82 -3.96 -9.20
C ALA A 181 -6.20 -2.47 -9.11
N ASP A 182 -7.49 -2.18 -9.23
CA ASP A 182 -8.05 -0.83 -9.18
C ASP A 182 -8.94 -0.66 -7.94
N LEU A 183 -8.56 0.24 -7.05
CA LEU A 183 -9.33 0.58 -5.86
C LEU A 183 -10.01 1.93 -6.07
N GLY A 184 -11.33 1.95 -6.07
CA GLY A 184 -12.12 3.14 -6.31
C GLY A 184 -12.04 4.14 -5.15
N THR A 185 -12.26 5.40 -5.47
CA THR A 185 -12.27 6.55 -4.55
C THR A 185 -13.00 6.27 -3.24
N HIS A 186 -12.41 6.69 -2.12
CA HIS A 186 -12.97 6.53 -0.77
C HIS A 186 -13.32 5.09 -0.37
N SER A 187 -12.69 4.08 -0.98
CA SER A 187 -12.77 2.73 -0.43
C SER A 187 -11.83 2.57 0.75
N VAL A 188 -12.27 1.79 1.74
CA VAL A 188 -11.52 1.50 2.96
C VAL A 188 -11.36 -0.01 3.06
N LEU A 189 -10.11 -0.45 3.20
CA LEU A 189 -9.78 -1.86 3.37
C LEU A 189 -9.38 -2.09 4.82
N ASN A 190 -10.04 -3.03 5.47
CA ASN A 190 -9.70 -3.44 6.83
C ASN A 190 -8.36 -4.19 6.90
N PRO A 191 -7.74 -4.26 8.09
CA PRO A 191 -6.49 -4.99 8.28
C PRO A 191 -6.55 -6.44 7.79
N GLY A 192 -5.49 -6.91 7.14
CA GLY A 192 -5.39 -8.28 6.62
C GLY A 192 -6.19 -8.53 5.35
N THR A 193 -6.49 -7.48 4.58
CA THR A 193 -7.17 -7.59 3.28
C THR A 193 -6.19 -8.01 2.19
N LEU A 194 -6.59 -8.96 1.33
CA LEU A 194 -5.85 -9.32 0.13
C LEU A 194 -6.73 -9.07 -1.10
N ILE A 195 -6.22 -8.31 -2.06
CA ILE A 195 -6.87 -8.04 -3.34
C ILE A 195 -6.08 -8.74 -4.44
N GLY A 196 -6.69 -9.72 -5.11
CA GLY A 196 -6.06 -10.43 -6.21
C GLY A 196 -5.76 -9.53 -7.42
N ARG A 197 -4.95 -10.07 -8.34
CA ARG A 197 -4.54 -9.38 -9.57
C ARG A 197 -5.75 -9.01 -10.44
N ARG A 198 -5.68 -7.87 -11.12
CA ARG A 198 -6.71 -7.38 -12.07
C ARG A 198 -8.11 -7.25 -11.45
N SER A 199 -8.18 -7.17 -10.12
CA SER A 199 -9.45 -7.05 -9.41
C SER A 199 -9.80 -5.59 -9.15
N VAL A 200 -11.10 -5.31 -9.08
CA VAL A 200 -11.62 -3.95 -8.91
C VAL A 200 -12.43 -3.86 -7.62
N VAL A 201 -12.13 -2.86 -6.79
CA VAL A 201 -12.95 -2.48 -5.64
C VAL A 201 -13.67 -1.19 -5.99
N TYR A 202 -15.00 -1.17 -5.98
CA TYR A 202 -15.74 0.06 -6.30
C TYR A 202 -15.53 1.15 -5.24
N GLY A 203 -15.70 2.40 -5.65
CA GLY A 203 -15.61 3.54 -4.74
C GLY A 203 -16.65 3.46 -3.61
N GLY A 204 -16.27 3.98 -2.43
CA GLY A 204 -17.09 3.98 -1.22
C GLY A 204 -17.26 2.60 -0.55
N VAL A 205 -16.64 1.53 -1.08
CA VAL A 205 -16.66 0.21 -0.45
C VAL A 205 -15.86 0.24 0.85
N VAL A 206 -16.47 -0.20 1.94
CA VAL A 206 -15.76 -0.59 3.16
C VAL A 206 -15.60 -2.11 3.16
N TRP A 207 -14.43 -2.60 2.78
CA TRP A 207 -14.12 -4.02 2.71
C TRP A 207 -13.67 -4.56 4.07
N ARG A 208 -14.42 -5.54 4.61
CA ARG A 208 -14.24 -6.02 5.98
C ARG A 208 -13.12 -7.05 6.17
N GLY A 209 -12.30 -7.29 5.15
CA GLY A 209 -11.14 -8.18 5.23
C GLY A 209 -11.30 -9.45 4.40
N GLY A 210 -10.22 -10.23 4.36
CA GLY A 210 -10.12 -11.47 3.62
C GLY A 210 -9.62 -11.30 2.19
N ALA A 211 -9.59 -12.41 1.46
CA ALA A 211 -9.03 -12.48 0.12
C ALA A 211 -10.09 -12.34 -0.97
N LEU A 212 -9.98 -11.29 -1.79
CA LEU A 212 -10.67 -11.19 -3.07
C LEU A 212 -9.82 -11.93 -4.12
N PRO A 213 -10.37 -12.93 -4.84
CA PRO A 213 -9.63 -13.61 -5.90
C PRO A 213 -9.19 -12.66 -7.02
N ALA A 214 -8.30 -13.11 -7.89
CA ALA A 214 -7.96 -12.40 -9.12
C ALA A 214 -9.21 -12.24 -10.03
N ASP A 215 -9.15 -11.28 -10.95
CA ASP A 215 -10.17 -11.04 -11.98
C ASP A 215 -11.59 -10.82 -11.41
N SER A 216 -11.67 -10.25 -10.21
CA SER A 216 -12.91 -10.13 -9.44
C SER A 216 -13.30 -8.68 -9.18
N ILE A 217 -14.59 -8.42 -9.03
CA ILE A 217 -15.11 -7.08 -8.75
C ILE A 217 -15.90 -7.07 -7.45
N VAL A 218 -15.52 -6.19 -6.52
CA VAL A 218 -16.29 -5.87 -5.33
C VAL A 218 -17.16 -4.64 -5.60
N LYS A 219 -18.47 -4.80 -5.42
CA LYS A 219 -19.46 -3.74 -5.63
C LYS A 219 -20.19 -3.44 -4.32
N LEU A 220 -20.49 -2.16 -4.09
CA LEU A 220 -21.40 -1.73 -3.03
C LEU A 220 -22.83 -1.67 -3.59
N ARG A 221 -23.77 -2.35 -2.92
CA ARG A 221 -25.21 -2.14 -3.14
C ARG A 221 -25.75 -1.33 -1.97
N GLN A 222 -26.14 -0.09 -2.23
CA GLN A 222 -26.70 0.81 -1.23
C GLN A 222 -28.17 1.08 -1.52
N GLN A 223 -28.98 1.22 -0.46
CA GLN A 223 -30.33 1.77 -0.53
C GLN A 223 -30.26 3.19 0.02
N LEU A 224 -30.68 4.17 -0.79
CA LEU A 224 -30.69 5.58 -0.41
C LEU A 224 -32.11 5.96 0.02
N GLU A 225 -32.21 6.70 1.13
CA GLU A 225 -33.47 7.28 1.60
C GLU A 225 -33.39 8.80 1.47
N ILE A 226 -34.43 9.42 0.93
CA ILE A 226 -34.56 10.87 0.82
C ILE A 226 -35.64 11.31 1.80
N THR A 227 -35.28 12.09 2.82
CA THR A 227 -36.20 12.62 3.83
C THR A 227 -36.29 14.15 3.77
N PRO A 228 -37.42 14.76 4.16
CA PRO A 228 -37.54 16.22 4.22
C PRO A 228 -36.55 16.83 5.21
N ARG A 229 -35.80 17.85 4.78
CA ARG A 229 -34.94 18.65 5.66
C ARG A 229 -35.74 19.80 6.26
N HIS A 230 -35.96 19.79 7.58
CA HIS A 230 -36.54 20.95 8.26
C HIS A 230 -35.55 22.13 8.24
N PRO A 231 -36.01 23.37 7.96
CA PRO A 231 -35.14 24.54 8.00
C PRO A 231 -34.54 24.73 9.40
N ARG A 232 -33.26 25.14 9.45
CA ARG A 232 -32.61 25.53 10.72
C ARG A 232 -33.26 26.84 11.21
N PRO A 233 -33.48 27.01 12.52
CA PRO A 233 -33.94 28.30 13.08
C PRO A 233 -32.94 29.42 12.80
#